data_AF-A0A9W4WTX7-F1
#
_entry.id   AF-A0A9W4WTX7-F1
#
_cell.length_a   1.000
_cell.length_b   1.000
_cell.length_c   1.000
_cell.angle_alpha   90.00
_cell.angle_beta   90.00
_cell.angle_gamma   90.00
#
_symmetry.space_group_name_H-M   'P 1'
#
loop_
_entity.id
_entity.type
_entity.pdbx_description
1 polymer ?
#
loop_
_entity_poly.entity_id
_entity_poly.type
_entity_poly.pdbx_seq_one_letter_code
_entity_poly.pdbx_strand_id
1 'polypeptide(L)'
;MYTIKIFSAISVLLALSTSILNVEAQLKGKYPPVDKPPPADATWTALVDQTKLIKAPIRTPGICNPVDTYCVWSCTNCLRPESDIQYCPDKNDWALTYDDGPSVNSLTILDALNARGIKATFFVIGSRVFENPDILKKIVDSGHQIGSHTWSHTPLTSQTTEQIIAEVKWTEQAIKEAVNLTPKWFRPPQGDFDDRVRGILTQLGYKIAIWDLDTFDWHS
;
A
#
# COMPACT_ATOMS: atom_id res chain seq x y z
N MET A 1 71.98 -9.42 -19.19
CA MET A 1 71.89 -10.80 -19.72
C MET A 1 70.53 -11.34 -19.29
N TYR A 2 69.52 -11.20 -20.16
CA TYR A 2 68.95 -12.28 -21.01
C TYR A 2 68.17 -13.30 -20.15
N THR A 3 66.87 -13.58 -20.29
CA THR A 3 65.94 -13.44 -21.42
C THR A 3 64.49 -13.56 -20.95
N ILE A 4 63.60 -12.81 -21.59
CA ILE A 4 62.15 -12.83 -21.51
C ILE A 4 61.58 -14.14 -22.10
N LYS A 5 60.59 -14.78 -21.45
CA LYS A 5 59.70 -15.75 -22.12
C LYS A 5 58.26 -15.28 -22.04
N ILE A 6 57.72 -15.04 -23.23
CA ILE A 6 56.32 -14.75 -23.55
C ILE A 6 55.61 -16.08 -23.85
N PHE A 7 54.44 -16.30 -23.26
CA PHE A 7 53.35 -17.17 -23.76
C PHE A 7 52.05 -16.41 -23.42
N SER A 8 51.45 -15.68 -24.36
CA SER A 8 50.48 -16.11 -25.38
C SER A 8 49.15 -16.66 -24.82
N ALA A 9 48.20 -15.73 -24.68
CA ALA A 9 46.76 -15.79 -24.98
C ALA A 9 45.95 -17.07 -24.70
N ILE A 10 45.00 -16.97 -23.76
CA ILE A 10 43.64 -17.54 -23.90
C ILE A 10 42.63 -16.49 -23.43
N SER A 11 41.70 -16.17 -24.31
CA SER A 11 40.53 -15.33 -24.09
C SER A 11 39.72 -15.75 -22.86
N VAL A 12 39.45 -14.82 -21.95
CA VAL A 12 38.30 -14.93 -21.04
C VAL A 12 37.32 -13.83 -21.43
N LEU A 13 36.50 -14.18 -22.42
CA LEU A 13 35.30 -13.44 -22.77
C LEU A 13 34.18 -13.90 -21.81
N LEU A 14 33.46 -12.92 -21.26
CA LEU A 14 32.07 -13.02 -20.83
C LEU A 14 31.71 -14.06 -19.75
N ALA A 15 31.56 -13.56 -18.52
CA ALA A 15 30.38 -13.85 -17.72
C ALA A 15 30.09 -12.63 -16.84
N LEU A 16 29.46 -11.61 -17.43
CA LEU A 16 28.50 -10.81 -16.67
C LEU A 16 27.46 -11.83 -16.19
N SER A 17 27.63 -12.36 -14.99
CA SER A 17 26.54 -13.05 -14.33
C SER A 17 25.51 -11.98 -14.01
N THR A 18 24.59 -11.78 -14.95
CA THR A 18 23.24 -11.38 -14.62
C THR A 18 22.83 -12.34 -13.51
N SER A 19 22.85 -11.86 -12.27
CA SER A 19 22.13 -12.52 -11.20
C SER A 19 20.70 -12.53 -11.69
N ILE A 20 20.31 -13.63 -12.31
CA ILE A 20 18.94 -14.01 -12.53
C ILE A 20 18.34 -13.90 -11.13
N LEU A 21 17.57 -12.82 -10.93
CA LEU A 21 16.65 -12.74 -9.81
C LEU A 21 15.97 -14.10 -9.77
N ASN A 22 16.06 -14.81 -8.65
CA ASN A 22 15.20 -15.96 -8.42
C ASN A 22 13.76 -15.43 -8.47
N VAL A 23 13.14 -15.49 -9.65
CA VAL A 23 11.74 -15.17 -9.92
C VAL A 23 10.91 -16.33 -9.38
N GLU A 24 10.90 -16.54 -8.07
CA GLU A 24 10.01 -17.53 -7.45
C GLU A 24 9.43 -17.01 -6.14
N ALA A 25 8.58 -16.01 -6.27
CA ALA A 25 7.40 -15.86 -5.43
C ALA A 25 6.27 -15.17 -6.20
N GLN A 26 5.86 -15.67 -7.37
CA GLN A 26 4.54 -15.30 -7.88
C GLN A 26 3.50 -15.82 -6.89
N LEU A 27 2.65 -14.92 -6.39
CA LEU A 27 1.58 -15.28 -5.47
C LEU A 27 0.77 -16.43 -6.07
N LYS A 28 0.65 -17.53 -5.33
CA LYS A 28 0.07 -18.78 -5.84
C LYS A 28 -1.45 -18.67 -5.77
N GLY A 29 -2.11 -18.26 -6.86
CA GLY A 29 -3.58 -18.24 -6.86
C GLY A 29 -4.20 -17.51 -8.05
N LYS A 30 -5.53 -17.51 -8.08
CA LYS A 30 -6.33 -16.64 -8.96
C LYS A 30 -6.60 -15.34 -8.22
N TYR A 31 -5.86 -14.30 -8.57
CA TYR A 31 -6.09 -12.95 -8.08
C TYR A 31 -7.02 -12.16 -9.01
N PRO A 32 -7.69 -11.11 -8.52
CA PRO A 32 -8.49 -10.23 -9.34
C PRO A 32 -7.64 -9.52 -10.40
N PRO A 33 -8.25 -8.92 -11.44
CA PRO A 33 -7.49 -8.15 -12.42
C PRO A 33 -6.74 -6.98 -11.77
N VAL A 34 -5.56 -6.68 -12.30
CA VAL A 34 -4.75 -5.53 -11.89
C VAL A 34 -5.53 -4.24 -12.16
N ASP A 35 -5.49 -3.33 -11.19
CA ASP A 35 -6.08 -1.99 -11.23
C ASP A 35 -7.59 -1.97 -11.58
N LYS A 36 -8.31 -3.04 -11.20
CA LYS A 36 -9.77 -3.10 -11.30
C LYS A 36 -10.40 -3.50 -9.96
N PRO A 37 -11.58 -2.96 -9.61
CA PRO A 37 -12.28 -3.33 -8.39
C PRO A 37 -12.43 -4.85 -8.29
N PRO A 38 -12.01 -5.46 -7.18
CA PRO A 38 -12.02 -6.89 -7.05
C PRO A 38 -13.43 -7.42 -6.74
N PRO A 39 -13.71 -8.71 -7.01
CA PRO A 39 -15.00 -9.30 -6.68
C PRO A 39 -15.19 -9.38 -5.16
N ALA A 40 -16.42 -9.12 -4.72
CA ALA A 40 -16.82 -9.31 -3.34
C ALA A 40 -16.87 -10.79 -2.95
N ASP A 41 -16.58 -11.06 -1.68
CA ASP A 41 -16.64 -12.39 -1.09
C ASP A 41 -17.57 -12.37 0.13
N ALA A 42 -18.59 -13.24 0.14
CA ALA A 42 -19.59 -13.27 1.20
C ALA A 42 -19.02 -13.65 2.57
N THR A 43 -17.95 -14.46 2.61
CA THR A 43 -17.28 -14.85 3.86
C THR A 43 -16.57 -13.65 4.49
N TRP A 44 -15.99 -12.79 3.66
CA TRP A 44 -15.37 -11.55 4.12
C TRP A 44 -16.38 -10.49 4.49
N THR A 45 -17.47 -10.36 3.71
CA THR A 45 -18.57 -9.47 4.06
C THR A 45 -19.16 -9.80 5.43
N ALA A 46 -19.26 -11.09 5.78
CA ALA A 46 -19.75 -11.55 7.06
C ALA A 46 -18.83 -11.18 8.27
N LEU A 47 -17.60 -10.72 8.03
CA LEU A 47 -16.70 -10.23 9.09
C LEU A 47 -17.13 -8.86 9.63
N VAL A 48 -17.98 -8.13 8.91
CA VAL A 48 -18.42 -6.78 9.27
C VAL A 48 -19.89 -6.83 9.68
N ASP A 49 -20.16 -6.39 10.91
CA ASP A 49 -21.51 -6.18 11.40
C ASP A 49 -22.10 -4.92 10.75
N GLN A 50 -22.83 -5.13 9.65
CA GLN A 50 -23.45 -4.07 8.88
C GLN A 50 -24.47 -3.27 9.69
N THR A 51 -25.04 -3.82 10.77
CA THR A 51 -26.03 -3.13 11.59
C THR A 51 -25.43 -2.01 12.42
N LYS A 52 -24.11 -2.06 12.66
CA LYS A 52 -23.35 -1.04 13.39
C LYS A 52 -22.74 0.03 12.50
N LEU A 53 -22.85 -0.10 11.18
CA LEU A 53 -22.31 0.87 10.25
C LEU A 53 -23.19 2.12 10.17
N ILE A 54 -22.55 3.28 10.16
CA ILE A 54 -23.20 4.54 9.82
C ILE A 54 -23.60 4.49 8.33
N LYS A 55 -24.86 4.81 8.04
CA LYS A 55 -25.44 4.70 6.70
C LYS A 55 -25.13 5.93 5.82
N ALA A 56 -23.85 6.27 5.69
CA ALA A 56 -23.41 7.31 4.76
C ALA A 56 -23.71 6.89 3.31
N PRO A 57 -24.19 7.80 2.45
CA PRO A 57 -24.54 7.48 1.08
C PRO A 57 -23.30 7.14 0.25
N ILE A 58 -23.50 6.45 -0.86
CA ILE A 58 -22.48 6.30 -1.90
C ILE A 58 -22.32 7.64 -2.61
N ARG A 59 -21.07 8.07 -2.82
CA ARG A 59 -20.73 9.40 -3.32
C ARG A 59 -20.06 9.34 -4.68
N THR A 60 -20.15 10.46 -5.39
CA THR A 60 -19.25 10.72 -6.53
C THR A 60 -17.93 11.27 -5.99
N PRO A 61 -16.78 10.67 -6.32
CA PRO A 61 -15.48 11.17 -5.88
C PRO A 61 -15.28 12.65 -6.21
N GLY A 62 -14.72 13.40 -5.26
CA GLY A 62 -14.44 14.84 -5.40
C GLY A 62 -15.65 15.77 -5.32
N ILE A 63 -16.88 15.24 -5.16
CA ILE A 63 -18.08 16.07 -4.99
C ILE A 63 -18.48 16.14 -3.52
N CYS A 64 -18.35 17.34 -2.95
CA CYS A 64 -18.71 17.61 -1.56
C CYS A 64 -20.10 18.21 -1.44
N ASN A 65 -20.91 17.66 -0.53
CA ASN A 65 -22.19 18.23 -0.15
C ASN A 65 -21.97 19.21 1.02
N PRO A 66 -22.25 20.52 0.88
CA PRO A 66 -22.00 21.50 1.94
C PRO A 66 -22.92 21.35 3.16
N VAL A 67 -24.04 20.62 3.04
CA VAL A 67 -24.96 20.34 4.16
C VAL A 67 -24.84 18.90 4.66
N ASP A 68 -23.72 18.25 4.38
CA ASP A 68 -23.48 16.88 4.80
C ASP A 68 -23.30 16.76 6.32
N THR A 69 -23.99 15.79 6.93
CA THR A 69 -23.86 15.49 8.36
C THR A 69 -22.83 14.40 8.66
N TYR A 70 -22.31 13.71 7.64
CA TYR A 70 -21.31 12.66 7.79
C TYR A 70 -19.90 13.24 7.86
N CYS A 71 -19.03 12.63 8.65
CA CYS A 71 -17.63 13.04 8.76
C CYS A 71 -16.82 12.53 7.58
N VAL A 72 -16.78 13.34 6.52
CA VAL A 72 -16.04 13.07 5.28
C VAL A 72 -14.73 13.85 5.30
N TRP A 73 -13.59 13.15 5.30
CA TRP A 73 -12.29 13.81 5.41
C TRP A 73 -11.99 14.65 4.17
N SER A 74 -12.15 14.11 2.97
CA SER A 74 -11.87 14.80 1.70
C SER A 74 -12.67 16.10 1.50
N CYS A 75 -13.78 16.28 2.22
CA CYS A 75 -14.63 17.47 2.12
C CYS A 75 -14.45 18.47 3.27
N THR A 76 -14.18 17.99 4.48
CA THR A 76 -14.23 18.84 5.69
C THR A 76 -13.02 18.67 6.60
N ASN A 77 -12.04 17.84 6.20
CA ASN A 77 -10.93 17.37 7.04
C ASN A 77 -11.39 16.78 8.38
N CYS A 78 -12.61 16.24 8.42
CA CYS A 78 -13.17 15.70 9.63
C CYS A 78 -12.48 14.38 10.03
N LEU A 79 -12.01 14.33 11.28
CA LEU A 79 -11.31 13.20 11.87
C LEU A 79 -12.05 12.63 13.08
N ARG A 80 -11.73 11.38 13.39
CA ARG A 80 -12.16 10.59 14.55
C ARG A 80 -10.92 10.06 15.28
N PRO A 81 -10.49 10.69 16.38
CA PRO A 81 -9.20 10.39 17.04
C PRO A 81 -9.01 8.93 17.46
N GLU A 82 -10.09 8.19 17.66
CA GLU A 82 -10.09 6.77 18.00
C GLU A 82 -9.62 5.84 16.87
N SER A 83 -9.75 6.28 15.62
CA SER A 83 -9.53 5.45 14.42
C SER A 83 -8.63 6.10 13.37
N ASP A 84 -8.53 7.43 13.38
CA ASP A 84 -7.73 8.19 12.41
C ASP A 84 -6.52 8.82 13.07
N ILE A 85 -5.40 8.80 12.35
CA ILE A 85 -4.20 9.55 12.69
C ILE A 85 -3.83 10.48 11.54
N GLN A 86 -3.62 11.76 11.86
CA GLN A 86 -3.09 12.77 10.95
C GLN A 86 -1.68 13.23 11.38
N TYR A 87 -1.44 13.28 12.68
CA TYR A 87 -0.20 13.78 13.27
C TYR A 87 0.52 12.67 14.02
N CYS A 88 1.85 12.71 14.06
CA CYS A 88 2.62 11.91 14.99
C CYS A 88 2.20 12.25 16.44
N PRO A 89 2.03 11.25 17.32
CA PRO A 89 1.54 11.47 18.69
C PRO A 89 2.58 12.20 19.55
N ASP A 90 3.87 11.95 19.29
CA ASP A 90 4.98 12.51 20.05
C ASP A 90 5.58 13.74 19.35
N LYS A 91 6.04 14.69 20.17
CA LYS A 91 6.61 15.94 19.67
C LYS A 91 7.98 15.69 19.04
N ASN A 92 8.20 16.28 17.86
CA ASN A 92 9.39 16.15 17.01
C ASN A 92 9.55 14.81 16.29
N ASP A 93 8.55 13.95 16.37
CA ASP A 93 8.46 12.78 15.48
C ASP A 93 7.90 13.21 14.12
N TRP A 94 8.32 12.47 13.09
CA TRP A 94 7.83 12.60 11.73
C TRP A 94 7.70 11.20 11.13
N ALA A 95 6.72 11.03 10.25
CA ALA A 95 6.48 9.78 9.54
C ALA A 95 6.58 10.04 8.04
N LEU A 96 7.61 9.48 7.42
CA LEU A 96 7.71 9.46 5.97
C LEU A 96 6.90 8.30 5.42
N THR A 97 6.01 8.59 4.49
CA THR A 97 5.10 7.60 3.93
C THR A 97 5.10 7.66 2.41
N TYR A 98 5.01 6.50 1.77
CA TYR A 98 4.94 6.36 0.32
C TYR A 98 3.74 5.50 -0.06
N ASP A 99 2.95 5.97 -1.01
CA ASP A 99 1.75 5.28 -1.48
C ASP A 99 2.02 4.60 -2.84
N ASP A 100 1.04 3.86 -3.34
CA ASP A 100 0.93 3.30 -4.69
C ASP A 100 1.95 2.22 -5.11
N GLY A 101 2.94 1.94 -4.26
CA GLY A 101 3.87 0.83 -4.44
C GLY A 101 3.26 -0.55 -4.13
N PRO A 102 4.08 -1.62 -4.21
CA PRO A 102 5.46 -1.64 -4.67
C PRO A 102 5.59 -1.50 -6.19
N SER A 103 6.60 -0.76 -6.64
CA SER A 103 6.98 -0.63 -8.06
C SER A 103 8.50 -0.63 -8.19
N VAL A 104 9.02 -0.60 -9.41
CA VAL A 104 10.46 -0.45 -9.65
C VAL A 104 11.04 0.81 -8.99
N ASN A 105 10.26 1.89 -8.90
CA ASN A 105 10.67 3.14 -8.24
C ASN A 105 10.78 2.97 -6.71
N SER A 106 10.07 2.02 -6.12
CA SER A 106 10.21 1.69 -4.70
C SER A 106 11.64 1.24 -4.36
N LEU A 107 12.39 0.65 -5.29
CA LEU A 107 13.79 0.29 -5.06
C LEU A 107 14.69 1.53 -4.95
N THR A 108 14.47 2.54 -5.80
CA THR A 108 15.19 3.82 -5.72
C THR A 108 14.93 4.53 -4.40
N ILE A 109 13.67 4.54 -3.95
CA ILE A 109 13.29 5.07 -2.64
C ILE A 109 13.98 4.29 -1.52
N LEU A 110 13.95 2.95 -1.60
CA LEU A 110 14.56 2.06 -0.63
C LEU A 110 16.07 2.32 -0.48
N ASP A 111 16.80 2.46 -1.58
CA ASP A 111 18.23 2.77 -1.57
C ASP A 111 18.50 4.12 -0.88
N ALA A 112 17.69 5.15 -1.18
CA ALA A 112 17.82 6.47 -0.57
C ALA A 112 17.55 6.47 0.94
N LEU A 113 16.55 5.71 1.39
CA LEU A 113 16.21 5.53 2.80
C LEU A 113 17.31 4.77 3.55
N ASN A 114 17.78 3.66 2.97
CA ASN A 114 18.83 2.83 3.53
C ASN A 114 20.15 3.60 3.69
N ALA A 115 20.54 4.38 2.69
CA ALA A 115 21.73 5.23 2.75
C ALA A 115 21.70 6.26 3.89
N ARG A 116 20.50 6.62 4.38
CA ARG A 116 20.29 7.59 5.45
C ARG A 116 19.92 6.95 6.80
N GLY A 117 19.73 5.63 6.84
CA GLY A 117 19.26 4.93 8.03
C GLY A 117 17.83 5.32 8.44
N ILE A 118 17.00 5.79 7.50
CA ILE A 118 15.64 6.27 7.76
C ILE A 118 14.64 5.12 7.54
N LYS A 119 13.65 5.00 8.44
CA LYS A 119 12.50 4.11 8.25
C LYS A 119 11.29 4.90 7.77
N ALA A 120 10.40 4.21 7.09
CA ALA A 120 9.24 4.78 6.41
C ALA A 120 8.11 3.74 6.41
N THR A 121 6.91 4.22 6.09
CA THR A 121 5.72 3.38 5.90
C THR A 121 5.33 3.36 4.43
N PHE A 122 5.16 2.18 3.86
CA PHE A 122 4.70 2.01 2.49
C PHE A 122 3.24 1.54 2.50
N PHE A 123 2.32 2.37 2.02
CA PHE A 123 0.92 2.00 1.80
C PHE A 123 0.80 1.38 0.42
N VAL A 124 0.69 0.06 0.39
CA VAL A 124 0.81 -0.70 -0.86
C VAL A 124 -0.55 -1.04 -1.46
N ILE A 125 -0.63 -0.96 -2.78
CA ILE A 125 -1.79 -1.39 -3.55
C ILE A 125 -1.72 -2.91 -3.76
N GLY A 126 -2.83 -3.61 -3.53
CA GLY A 126 -2.90 -5.07 -3.65
C GLY A 126 -2.49 -5.61 -5.03
N SER A 127 -2.95 -4.97 -6.10
CA SER A 127 -2.56 -5.35 -7.47
C SER A 127 -1.05 -5.22 -7.69
N ARG A 128 -0.40 -4.20 -7.10
CA ARG A 128 1.05 -3.97 -7.17
C ARG A 128 1.84 -4.98 -6.37
N VAL A 129 1.31 -5.39 -5.21
CA VAL A 129 1.87 -6.50 -4.43
C VAL A 129 1.83 -7.80 -5.22
N PHE A 130 0.73 -8.06 -5.94
CA PHE A 130 0.62 -9.22 -6.82
C PHE A 130 1.63 -9.19 -7.97
N GLU A 131 1.87 -8.02 -8.57
CA GLU A 131 2.86 -7.86 -9.65
C GLU A 131 4.31 -7.89 -9.15
N ASN A 132 4.60 -7.33 -7.97
CA ASN A 132 5.95 -7.11 -7.46
C ASN A 132 6.18 -7.63 -6.02
N PRO A 133 5.88 -8.91 -5.72
CA PRO A 133 5.98 -9.46 -4.37
C PRO A 133 7.44 -9.45 -3.84
N ASP A 134 8.42 -9.64 -4.72
CA ASP A 134 9.84 -9.57 -4.37
C ASP A 134 10.28 -8.16 -3.93
N ILE A 135 9.68 -7.12 -4.51
CA ILE A 135 9.95 -5.74 -4.10
C ILE A 135 9.34 -5.48 -2.73
N LEU A 136 8.11 -5.93 -2.47
CA LEU A 136 7.52 -5.87 -1.14
C LEU A 136 8.40 -6.57 -0.10
N LYS A 137 8.91 -7.76 -0.43
CA LYS A 137 9.82 -8.49 0.44
C LYS A 137 11.08 -7.69 0.77
N LYS A 138 11.70 -7.01 -0.21
CA LYS A 138 12.86 -6.15 0.03
C LYS A 138 12.55 -4.96 0.95
N ILE A 139 11.37 -4.35 0.79
CA ILE A 139 10.89 -3.26 1.67
C ILE A 139 10.79 -3.78 3.12
N VAL A 140 10.18 -4.94 3.32
CA VAL A 140 10.03 -5.57 4.64
C VAL A 140 11.37 -6.00 5.23
N ASP A 141 12.23 -6.67 4.45
CA ASP A 141 13.55 -7.14 4.89
C ASP A 141 14.48 -5.97 5.26
N SER A 142 14.23 -4.78 4.70
CA SER A 142 14.92 -3.53 5.09
C SER A 142 14.31 -2.87 6.33
N GLY A 143 13.28 -3.44 6.95
CA GLY A 143 12.70 -2.98 8.21
C GLY A 143 11.71 -1.83 8.10
N HIS A 144 11.13 -1.60 6.91
CA HIS A 144 10.05 -0.61 6.73
C HIS A 144 8.69 -1.18 7.16
N GLN A 145 7.76 -0.28 7.52
CA GLN A 145 6.39 -0.65 7.85
C GLN A 145 5.54 -0.77 6.58
N ILE A 146 4.60 -1.73 6.56
CA ILE A 146 3.63 -1.89 5.48
C ILE A 146 2.23 -1.49 5.98
N GLY A 147 1.59 -0.61 5.21
CA GLY A 147 0.16 -0.29 5.28
C GLY A 147 -0.57 -0.77 4.03
N SER A 148 -1.89 -0.85 4.08
CA SER A 148 -2.74 -1.24 2.94
C SER A 148 -3.34 0.00 2.26
N HIS A 149 -3.45 -0.03 0.92
CA HIS A 149 -3.93 1.07 0.09
C HIS A 149 -4.96 0.63 -0.97
N THR A 150 -5.88 -0.28 -0.61
CA THR A 150 -6.85 -0.94 -1.52
C THR A 150 -6.21 -1.83 -2.58
N TRP A 151 -7.04 -2.59 -3.30
CA TRP A 151 -6.59 -3.48 -4.36
C TRP A 151 -6.36 -2.73 -5.66
N SER A 152 -7.26 -1.80 -6.02
CA SER A 152 -7.23 -1.09 -7.31
C SER A 152 -7.23 0.42 -7.22
N HIS A 153 -6.96 0.99 -6.04
CA HIS A 153 -6.90 2.44 -5.84
C HIS A 153 -8.25 3.16 -6.09
N THR A 154 -9.36 2.47 -5.84
CA THR A 154 -10.71 3.02 -6.01
C THR A 154 -11.09 3.92 -4.82
N PRO A 155 -11.65 5.13 -5.03
CA PRO A 155 -12.14 5.98 -3.95
C PRO A 155 -13.26 5.30 -3.16
N LEU A 156 -13.09 5.14 -1.85
CA LEU A 156 -13.92 4.22 -1.06
C LEU A 156 -15.34 4.73 -0.81
N THR A 157 -15.58 6.04 -0.78
CA THR A 157 -16.94 6.56 -0.58
C THR A 157 -17.84 6.30 -1.79
N SER A 158 -17.25 6.02 -2.97
CA SER A 158 -17.96 5.62 -4.19
C SER A 158 -18.35 4.14 -4.25
N GLN A 159 -17.89 3.33 -3.30
CA GLN A 159 -18.06 1.88 -3.29
C GLN A 159 -19.16 1.46 -2.30
N THR A 160 -19.84 0.33 -2.55
CA THR A 160 -20.71 -0.32 -1.56
C THR A 160 -19.88 -0.90 -0.41
N THR A 161 -20.54 -1.29 0.68
CA THR A 161 -19.88 -1.94 1.83
C THR A 161 -19.11 -3.19 1.40
N GLU A 162 -19.72 -4.04 0.58
CA GLU A 162 -19.12 -5.28 0.07
C GLU A 162 -17.90 -5.00 -0.81
N GLN A 163 -17.97 -3.97 -1.65
CA GLN A 163 -16.86 -3.55 -2.51
C GLN A 163 -15.68 -3.03 -1.69
N ILE A 164 -15.93 -2.21 -0.66
CA ILE A 164 -14.87 -1.72 0.25
C ILE A 164 -14.20 -2.91 0.95
N ILE A 165 -14.98 -3.88 1.44
CA ILE A 165 -14.44 -5.07 2.09
C ILE A 165 -13.58 -5.88 1.11
N ALA A 166 -14.02 -6.02 -0.15
CA ALA A 166 -13.25 -6.70 -1.18
C ALA A 166 -11.89 -6.03 -1.45
N GLU A 167 -11.88 -4.70 -1.65
CA GLU A 167 -10.66 -3.90 -1.84
C GLU A 167 -9.64 -4.11 -0.71
N VAL A 168 -10.12 -4.15 0.54
CA VAL A 168 -9.28 -4.34 1.73
C VAL A 168 -8.77 -5.78 1.81
N LYS A 169 -9.64 -6.77 1.69
CA LYS A 169 -9.32 -8.17 1.97
C LYS A 169 -8.47 -8.83 0.90
N TRP A 170 -8.68 -8.50 -0.38
CA TRP A 170 -7.80 -8.97 -1.45
C TRP A 170 -6.37 -8.43 -1.30
N THR A 171 -6.25 -7.16 -0.89
CA THR A 171 -4.94 -6.55 -0.60
C THR A 171 -4.27 -7.19 0.61
N GLU A 172 -5.02 -7.43 1.68
CA GLU A 172 -4.51 -8.12 2.87
C GLU A 172 -4.02 -9.53 2.52
N GLN A 173 -4.77 -10.29 1.71
CA GLN A 173 -4.38 -11.62 1.27
C GLN A 173 -3.06 -11.58 0.47
N ALA A 174 -2.94 -10.65 -0.49
CA ALA A 174 -1.72 -10.52 -1.29
C ALA A 174 -0.49 -10.19 -0.44
N ILE A 175 -0.63 -9.27 0.53
CA ILE A 175 0.44 -8.95 1.47
C ILE A 175 0.78 -10.14 2.36
N LYS A 176 -0.24 -10.87 2.83
CA LYS A 176 -0.03 -12.04 3.69
C LYS A 176 0.70 -13.16 2.96
N GLU A 177 0.37 -13.42 1.70
CA GLU A 177 1.07 -14.43 0.89
C GLU A 177 2.49 -13.99 0.51
N ALA A 178 2.71 -12.70 0.23
CA ALA A 178 4.02 -12.18 -0.17
C ALA A 178 5.04 -12.18 0.99
N VAL A 179 4.62 -11.73 2.19
CA VAL A 179 5.55 -11.43 3.29
C VAL A 179 5.09 -11.93 4.66
N ASN A 180 4.00 -12.71 4.73
CA ASN A 180 3.42 -13.25 5.97
C ASN A 180 3.00 -12.19 7.00
N LEU A 181 2.73 -10.96 6.55
CA LEU A 181 2.25 -9.86 7.39
C LEU A 181 0.76 -9.59 7.19
N THR A 182 0.12 -9.05 8.23
CA THR A 182 -1.24 -8.50 8.15
C THR A 182 -1.14 -7.02 8.55
N PRO A 183 -1.37 -6.08 7.61
CA PRO A 183 -1.25 -4.65 7.93
C PRO A 183 -2.26 -4.23 8.99
N LYS A 184 -1.90 -3.23 9.79
CA LYS A 184 -2.78 -2.56 10.76
C LYS A 184 -3.10 -1.12 10.40
N TRP A 185 -2.33 -0.56 9.47
CA TRP A 185 -2.51 0.77 8.95
C TRP A 185 -3.12 0.69 7.56
N PHE A 186 -4.08 1.58 7.31
CA PHE A 186 -4.74 1.73 6.05
C PHE A 186 -4.72 3.19 5.65
N ARG A 187 -4.45 3.48 4.38
CA ARG A 187 -4.65 4.81 3.82
C ARG A 187 -5.72 4.72 2.74
N PRO A 188 -6.81 5.48 2.82
CA PRO A 188 -7.80 5.53 1.75
C PRO A 188 -7.22 6.24 0.50
N PRO A 189 -7.38 5.67 -0.71
CA PRO A 189 -7.04 6.35 -1.96
C PRO A 189 -7.61 7.76 -2.01
N GLN A 190 -6.80 8.72 -2.43
CA GLN A 190 -7.19 10.14 -2.54
C GLN A 190 -7.65 10.79 -1.21
N GLY A 191 -7.40 10.14 -0.07
CA GLY A 191 -7.97 10.54 1.22
C GLY A 191 -9.50 10.41 1.27
N ASP A 192 -10.10 9.59 0.40
CA ASP A 192 -11.55 9.49 0.28
C ASP A 192 -12.14 8.48 1.28
N PHE A 193 -12.60 9.00 2.43
CA PHE A 193 -13.29 8.19 3.43
C PHE A 193 -14.31 9.00 4.24
N ASP A 194 -15.35 8.31 4.68
CA ASP A 194 -16.40 8.81 5.55
C ASP A 194 -16.61 7.88 6.75
N ASP A 195 -17.61 8.18 7.58
CA ASP A 195 -17.96 7.37 8.76
C ASP A 195 -18.32 5.91 8.41
N ARG A 196 -18.84 5.62 7.20
CA ARG A 196 -19.13 4.25 6.75
C ARG A 196 -17.83 3.51 6.48
N VAL A 197 -16.93 4.12 5.70
CA VAL A 197 -15.60 3.56 5.39
C VAL A 197 -14.81 3.31 6.69
N ARG A 198 -14.81 4.29 7.60
CA ARG A 198 -14.14 4.21 8.90
C ARG A 198 -14.69 3.08 9.78
N GLY A 199 -16.01 2.92 9.82
CA GLY A 199 -16.66 1.83 10.54
C GLY A 199 -16.27 0.45 10.00
N ILE A 200 -16.18 0.30 8.67
CA ILE A 200 -15.74 -0.95 8.02
C ILE A 200 -14.29 -1.25 8.38
N LEU A 201 -13.37 -0.29 8.18
CA LEU A 201 -11.94 -0.46 8.42
C LEU A 201 -11.65 -0.78 9.90
N THR A 202 -12.34 -0.11 10.83
CA THR A 202 -12.20 -0.36 12.27
C THR A 202 -12.62 -1.79 12.64
N GLN A 203 -13.75 -2.28 12.10
CA GLN A 203 -14.20 -3.65 12.35
C GLN A 203 -13.25 -4.70 11.76
N LEU A 204 -12.60 -4.39 10.63
CA LEU A 204 -11.55 -5.21 10.04
C LEU A 204 -10.18 -5.09 10.77
N GLY A 205 -10.09 -4.26 11.81
CA GLY A 205 -8.91 -4.13 12.66
C GLY A 205 -7.84 -3.17 12.13
N TYR A 206 -8.22 -2.25 11.24
CA TYR A 206 -7.35 -1.21 10.70
C TYR A 206 -7.51 0.11 11.45
N LYS A 207 -6.44 0.89 11.49
CA LYS A 207 -6.44 2.32 11.75
C LYS A 207 -6.17 3.08 10.46
N ILE A 208 -6.81 4.24 10.31
CA ILE A 208 -6.64 5.11 9.15
C ILE A 208 -5.49 6.07 9.40
N ALA A 209 -4.53 6.10 8.48
CA ALA A 209 -3.45 7.07 8.47
C ALA A 209 -3.62 8.03 7.30
N ILE A 210 -3.77 9.31 7.61
CA ILE A 210 -3.80 10.41 6.64
C ILE A 210 -2.53 11.26 6.79
N TRP A 211 -2.47 12.42 6.14
CA TRP A 211 -1.31 13.29 6.15
C TRP A 211 -1.66 14.70 6.65
N ASP A 212 -0.67 15.35 7.25
CA ASP A 212 -0.65 16.78 7.55
C ASP A 212 0.09 17.59 6.47
N LEU A 213 0.99 16.94 5.72
CA LEU A 213 1.75 17.51 4.62
C LEU A 213 1.64 16.63 3.35
N ASP A 214 1.11 17.21 2.27
CA ASP A 214 1.15 16.64 0.91
C ASP A 214 2.27 17.30 0.10
N THR A 215 3.09 16.49 -0.57
CA THR A 215 4.20 17.00 -1.38
C THR A 215 3.79 17.34 -2.81
N PHE A 216 2.61 16.90 -3.25
CA PHE A 216 2.13 17.05 -4.64
C PHE A 216 3.10 16.49 -5.69
N ASP A 217 3.88 15.46 -5.34
CA ASP A 217 4.87 14.81 -6.21
C ASP A 217 4.26 14.19 -7.47
N TRP A 218 2.97 13.87 -7.45
CA TRP A 218 2.22 13.37 -8.61
C TRP A 218 1.94 14.41 -9.71
N HIS A 219 2.21 15.70 -9.48
CA HIS A 219 2.06 16.78 -10.48
C HIS A 219 3.35 17.12 -11.25
N SER A 220 4.44 16.37 -11.06
CA SER A 220 5.77 16.70 -11.60
C SER A 220 6.01 16.24 -13.03
#